data_AF-A0A1G8FH66-F1
#
_entry.id   AF-A0A1G8FH66-F1
#
_cell.length_a   1.000
_cell.length_b   1.000
_cell.length_c   1.000
_cell.angle_alpha   90.00
_cell.angle_beta   90.00
_cell.angle_gamma   90.00
#
_symmetry.space_group_name_H-M   'P 1'
#
loop_
_entity.id
_entity.type
_entity.pdbx_description
1 polymer ?
#
loop_
_entity_poly.entity_id
_entity_poly.type
_entity_poly.pdbx_seq_one_letter_code
_entity_poly.pdbx_strand_id
1 'polypeptide(L)'
;MSASRRRFSQEFKDELAREVIETSKPIVEVAKAYGVGPETLRRWVLKYRESQGGTETELTVSERARLKELERENQELRAEAAFLKKAASYFAREPR
;
A
#
# COMPACT_ATOMS: atom_id res chain seq x y z
N MET A 1 -18.28 -8.61 32.52
CA MET A 1 -19.25 -8.20 31.49
C MET A 1 -18.75 -8.70 30.13
N SER A 2 -19.27 -9.82 29.61
CA SER A 2 -18.88 -10.29 28.27
C SER A 2 -19.62 -9.44 27.23
N ALA A 3 -18.89 -8.61 26.49
CA ALA A 3 -19.48 -7.83 25.42
C ALA A 3 -20.04 -8.78 24.34
N SER A 4 -21.33 -8.63 24.02
CA SER A 4 -21.99 -9.40 22.97
C SER A 4 -21.25 -9.16 21.64
N ARG A 5 -20.66 -10.23 21.08
CA ARG A 5 -19.96 -10.15 19.79
C ARG A 5 -20.99 -9.89 18.70
N ARG A 6 -20.95 -8.70 18.09
CA ARG A 6 -21.65 -8.42 16.83
C ARG A 6 -21.22 -9.48 15.81
N ARG A 7 -22.19 -10.22 15.28
CA ARG A 7 -21.95 -11.21 14.22
C ARG A 7 -22.12 -10.49 12.89
N PHE A 8 -21.06 -10.47 12.10
CA PHE A 8 -21.08 -10.01 10.72
C PHE A 8 -21.17 -11.22 9.79
N SER A 9 -21.93 -11.09 8.70
CA SER A 9 -22.01 -12.12 7.65
C SER A 9 -20.65 -12.31 6.97
N GLN A 10 -20.46 -13.41 6.25
CA GLN A 10 -19.18 -13.65 5.59
C GLN A 10 -19.00 -12.72 4.39
N GLU A 11 -20.08 -12.48 3.66
CA GLU A 11 -20.16 -11.59 2.50
C GLU A 11 -19.74 -10.16 2.87
N PHE A 12 -20.20 -9.65 4.03
CA PHE A 12 -19.83 -8.34 4.52
C PHE A 12 -18.34 -8.24 4.87
N LYS A 13 -17.77 -9.29 5.47
CA LYS A 13 -16.33 -9.30 5.80
C LYS A 13 -15.48 -9.29 4.53
N ASP A 14 -15.89 -10.06 3.54
CA ASP A 14 -15.19 -10.19 2.26
C ASP A 14 -15.31 -8.90 1.45
N GLU A 15 -16.46 -8.23 1.49
CA GLU A 15 -16.67 -6.91 0.86
C GLU A 15 -15.73 -5.85 1.44
N LEU A 16 -15.67 -5.70 2.78
CA LEU A 16 -14.76 -4.74 3.39
C LEU A 16 -13.28 -5.10 3.15
N ALA A 17 -12.95 -6.39 3.19
CA ALA A 17 -11.59 -6.84 2.90
C ALA A 17 -11.18 -6.54 1.45
N ARG A 18 -12.09 -6.76 0.51
CA ARG A 18 -11.92 -6.41 -0.90
C ARG A 18 -11.76 -4.91 -1.09
N GLU A 19 -12.61 -4.08 -0.47
CA GLU A 19 -12.51 -2.62 -0.58
C GLU A 19 -11.12 -2.12 -0.14
N VAL A 20 -10.60 -2.61 0.98
CA VAL A 20 -9.26 -2.24 1.47
C VAL A 20 -8.17 -2.61 0.44
N ILE A 21 -8.28 -3.78 -0.19
CA ILE A 21 -7.28 -4.29 -1.13
C ILE A 21 -7.35 -3.56 -2.48
N GLU A 22 -8.56 -3.40 -3.04
CA GLU A 22 -8.75 -2.81 -4.37
C GLU A 22 -8.54 -1.30 -4.37
N THR A 23 -8.99 -0.60 -3.33
CA THR A 23 -8.90 0.86 -3.27
C THR A 23 -7.64 1.37 -2.59
N SER A 24 -6.82 0.48 -2.02
CA SER A 24 -5.63 0.82 -1.21
C SER A 24 -5.90 1.80 -0.07
N LYS A 25 -7.17 1.93 0.37
CA LYS A 25 -7.55 2.80 1.49
C LYS A 25 -7.00 2.27 2.81
N PRO A 26 -6.63 3.14 3.75
CA PRO A 26 -6.21 2.71 5.09
C PRO A 26 -7.30 1.91 5.81
N ILE A 27 -6.91 0.78 6.42
CA ILE A 27 -7.82 -0.07 7.23
C ILE A 27 -8.59 0.75 8.27
N VAL A 28 -7.95 1.73 8.90
CA VAL A 28 -8.56 2.58 9.93
C VAL A 28 -9.71 3.43 9.37
N GLU A 29 -9.59 3.88 8.13
CA GLU A 29 -10.61 4.70 7.47
C GLU A 29 -11.84 3.86 7.12
N VAL A 30 -11.62 2.72 6.47
CA VAL A 30 -12.69 1.76 6.14
C VAL A 30 -13.37 1.27 7.41
N ALA A 31 -12.61 0.88 8.43
CA ALA A 31 -13.16 0.44 9.71
C ALA A 31 -14.06 1.50 10.36
N LYS A 32 -13.66 2.79 10.34
CA LYS A 32 -14.48 3.89 10.85
C LYS A 32 -15.75 4.09 10.04
N ALA A 33 -15.66 4.04 8.71
CA ALA A 33 -16.81 4.24 7.82
C ALA A 33 -17.93 3.21 8.07
N TYR A 34 -17.57 1.96 8.34
CA TYR A 34 -18.53 0.87 8.57
C TYR A 34 -18.76 0.53 10.05
N GLY A 35 -18.20 1.29 10.99
CA GLY A 35 -18.36 1.06 12.43
C GLY A 35 -17.78 -0.28 12.92
N VAL A 36 -16.74 -0.78 12.24
CA VAL A 36 -16.02 -2.00 12.58
C VAL A 36 -14.74 -1.65 13.33
N GLY A 37 -14.27 -2.52 14.23
CA GLY A 37 -12.98 -2.32 14.90
C GLY A 37 -11.82 -2.44 13.89
N PRO A 38 -10.82 -1.54 13.88
CA PRO A 38 -9.68 -1.60 12.95
C PRO A 38 -8.94 -2.93 12.98
N GLU A 39 -8.69 -3.48 14.19
CA GLU A 39 -8.06 -4.79 14.40
C GLU A 39 -8.93 -5.95 13.88
N THR A 40 -10.26 -5.80 13.92
CA THR A 40 -11.18 -6.81 13.39
C THR A 40 -11.13 -6.82 11.87
N LEU A 41 -11.17 -5.65 11.24
CA LEU A 41 -11.03 -5.52 9.79
C LEU A 41 -9.67 -6.01 9.30
N ARG A 42 -8.59 -5.70 10.03
CA ARG A 42 -7.24 -6.22 9.73
C ARG A 42 -7.21 -7.75 9.66
N ARG A 43 -7.87 -8.44 10.61
CA ARG A 43 -7.98 -9.91 10.62
C ARG A 43 -8.78 -10.44 9.44
N TRP A 44 -9.82 -9.73 8.99
CA TRP A 44 -10.61 -10.13 7.83
C TRP A 44 -9.82 -9.97 6.53
N VAL A 45 -9.08 -8.87 6.38
CA VAL A 45 -8.19 -8.64 5.23
C VAL A 45 -7.14 -9.76 5.13
N LEU A 46 -6.50 -10.14 6.24
CA LEU A 46 -5.54 -11.25 6.26
C LEU A 46 -6.17 -12.57 5.81
N LYS A 47 -7.32 -12.94 6.38
CA LYS A 47 -8.05 -14.16 6.00
C LYS A 47 -8.52 -14.15 4.55
N TYR A 48 -8.95 -12.99 4.06
CA TYR A 48 -9.37 -12.83 2.67
C TYR A 48 -8.19 -13.08 1.73
N ARG A 49 -7.00 -12.52 2.02
CA ARG A 49 -5.77 -12.76 1.24
C ARG A 49 -5.34 -14.22 1.26
N GLU A 50 -5.39 -14.89 2.42
CA GLU A 50 -5.13 -16.33 2.55
C GLU A 50 -6.09 -17.15 1.68
N SER A 51 -7.39 -16.81 1.68
CA SER A 51 -8.41 -17.51 0.89
C SER A 51 -8.26 -17.32 -0.63
N GLN A 52 -7.65 -16.22 -1.06
CA GLN A 52 -7.35 -15.90 -2.46
C GLN A 52 -6.03 -16.53 -2.94
N GLY A 53 -5.40 -17.40 -2.13
CA GLY A 53 -4.15 -18.08 -2.48
C GLY A 53 -2.89 -17.25 -2.24
N GLY A 54 -2.99 -16.13 -1.52
CA GLY A 54 -1.84 -15.30 -1.15
C GLY A 54 -1.10 -15.86 0.06
N THR A 55 -0.02 -16.61 -0.15
CA THR A 55 0.99 -16.91 0.87
C THR A 55 1.79 -15.64 1.18
N GLU A 56 1.20 -14.76 1.99
CA GLU A 56 1.69 -13.39 2.23
C GLU A 56 2.95 -13.30 3.13
N THR A 57 3.36 -14.38 3.78
CA THR A 57 4.55 -14.40 4.63
C THR A 57 5.86 -14.20 3.88
N GLU A 58 5.93 -14.56 2.59
CA GLU A 58 7.15 -14.37 1.78
C GLU A 58 7.09 -13.09 0.91
N LEU A 59 5.89 -12.65 0.51
CA LEU A 59 5.73 -11.51 -0.39
C LEU A 59 5.87 -10.15 0.32
N THR A 60 5.35 -9.97 1.54
CA THR A 60 5.38 -8.64 2.20
C THR A 60 6.77 -8.13 2.59
N VAL A 61 7.72 -9.02 2.88
CA VAL A 61 9.11 -8.64 3.16
C VAL A 61 9.85 -8.31 1.86
N SER A 62 9.62 -9.10 0.79
CA SER A 62 10.23 -8.86 -0.51
C SER A 62 9.68 -7.60 -1.20
N GLU A 63 8.38 -7.30 -1.04
CA GLU A 63 7.75 -6.09 -1.56
C GLU A 63 8.29 -4.83 -0.88
N ARG A 64 8.50 -4.84 0.44
CA ARG A 64 9.12 -3.70 1.15
C ARG A 64 10.56 -3.47 0.73
N ALA A 65 11.33 -4.56 0.55
CA ALA A 65 12.70 -4.45 0.05
C ALA A 65 12.73 -3.89 -1.37
N ARG A 66 11.84 -4.39 -2.24
CA ARG A 66 11.68 -3.91 -3.61
C ARG A 66 11.24 -2.44 -3.66
N LEU A 67 10.32 -2.03 -2.81
CA LEU A 67 9.84 -0.64 -2.73
C LEU A 67 10.98 0.31 -2.32
N LYS A 68 11.77 -0.07 -1.32
CA LYS A 68 12.94 0.71 -0.89
C LYS A 68 14.00 0.83 -2.00
N GLU A 69 14.23 -0.26 -2.75
CA GLU A 69 15.15 -0.24 -3.89
C GLU A 69 14.63 0.70 -4.99
N LEU A 70 13.35 0.60 -5.34
CA LEU A 70 12.70 1.48 -6.31
C LEU A 70 12.73 2.95 -5.88
N GLU A 71 12.53 3.25 -4.59
CA GLU A 71 12.64 4.62 -4.07
C GLU A 71 14.07 5.16 -4.22
N ARG A 72 15.08 4.32 -3.94
CA ARG A 72 16.48 4.68 -4.10
C ARG A 72 16.82 4.94 -5.57
N GLU A 73 16.46 4.02 -6.46
CA GLU A 73 16.68 4.16 -7.90
C GLU A 73 15.99 5.42 -8.44
N ASN A 74 14.77 5.72 -7.98
CA ASN A 74 14.07 6.94 -8.39
C ASN A 74 14.80 8.21 -7.93
N GLN A 75 15.38 8.21 -6.73
CA GLN A 75 16.18 9.34 -6.24
C GLN A 75 17.45 9.53 -7.06
N GLU A 76 18.17 8.46 -7.35
CA GLU A 76 19.39 8.48 -8.18
C GLU A 76 19.08 9.00 -9.59
N LEU A 77 18.05 8.46 -10.25
CA LEU A 77 17.59 8.92 -11.57
C LEU A 77 17.17 10.40 -11.57
N ARG A 78 16.49 10.88 -10.53
CA ARG A 78 16.13 12.30 -10.40
C ARG A 78 17.36 13.19 -10.25
N ALA A 79 18.36 12.75 -9.50
CA ALA A 79 19.61 13.48 -9.34
C ALA A 79 20.38 13.57 -10.67
N GLU A 80 20.48 12.47 -11.41
CA GLU A 80 21.08 12.44 -12.74
C GLU A 80 20.33 13.35 -13.73
N ALA A 81 18.99 13.25 -13.77
CA ALA A 81 18.17 14.10 -14.62
C ALA A 81 18.36 15.59 -14.28
N ALA A 82 18.46 15.95 -13.00
CA ALA A 82 18.73 17.31 -12.57
C ALA A 82 20.12 17.79 -13.00
N PHE A 83 21.14 16.94 -12.88
CA PHE A 83 22.49 17.24 -13.33
C PHE A 83 22.55 17.45 -14.85
N LEU A 84 21.98 16.53 -15.63
CA LEU A 84 21.92 16.64 -17.09
C LEU A 84 21.17 17.90 -17.54
N LYS A 85 20.06 18.23 -16.88
CA LYS A 85 19.33 19.47 -17.16
C LYS A 85 20.17 20.72 -16.89
N LYS A 86 20.95 20.72 -15.82
CA LYS A 86 21.88 21.82 -15.50
C LYS A 86 22.98 21.93 -16.54
N ALA A 87 23.60 20.81 -16.93
CA ALA A 87 24.61 20.78 -17.98
C ALA A 87 24.05 21.26 -19.33
N ALA A 88 22.90 20.76 -19.74
CA ALA A 88 22.21 21.21 -20.95
C ALA A 88 21.91 22.71 -20.91
N SER A 89 21.50 23.25 -19.76
CA SER A 89 21.28 24.70 -19.61
C SER A 89 22.56 25.52 -19.64
N TYR A 90 23.69 24.97 -19.18
CA TYR A 90 25.01 25.61 -19.27
C TYR A 90 25.43 25.71 -20.73
N PHE A 91 25.40 24.59 -21.47
CA PHE A 91 25.76 24.57 -22.90
C PHE A 91 24.80 25.36 -23.78
N ALA A 92 23.51 25.42 -23.46
CA ALA A 92 22.55 26.24 -24.19
C ALA A 92 22.71 27.76 -23.95
N ARG A 93 23.47 28.17 -22.93
CA ARG A 93 23.75 29.58 -22.60
C ARG A 93 25.09 30.09 -23.12
N GLU A 94 25.94 29.23 -23.70
CA GLU A 94 27.14 29.66 -24.43
C GLU A 94 26.77 29.88 -25.91
N PRO A 95 26.50 31.13 -26.35
CA PRO A 95 26.56 31.45 -27.77
C PRO A 95 28.03 31.37 -28.21
N ARG A 96 28.29 30.72 -29.35
CA ARG A 96 29.57 30.79 -30.05
C ARG A 96 29.86 32.22 -30.53
#